data_AF-A0A420YSI9-F1
#
_entry.id   AF-A0A420YSI9-F1
#
_cell.length_a   1.000
_cell.length_b   1.000
_cell.length_c   1.000
_cell.angle_alpha   90.00
_cell.angle_beta   90.00
_cell.angle_gamma   90.00
#
_symmetry.space_group_name_H-M   'P 1'
#
loop_
_entity.id
_entity.type
_entity.pdbx_description
1 polymer ?
#
loop_
_entity_poly.entity_id
_entity_poly.type
_entity_poly.pdbx_seq_one_letter_code
_entity_poly.pdbx_strand_id
1 'polypeptide(L)'
;MFHKSKLFFWTTEVLLLTIIFFIWRQMEGLISPFVSVLNTVLIPFLIAGFLYYVTNPLVKFLEKELKIKRIFGILITLVLLFGIIALGIIYLLPILITQLTSLISSSQNVYGELQNWVNQLSRHSLFQNINVQSMIKQLNLSYVDILQNILNSVTNSLGSVVSAVVNTLLILIMTPIFLVYFLIDGNKLLPMLERTVLKRDKLNITKLLTSLNTTIARYISGISIDAFIIGTLAFIGYSVIGLKYALIFAIFSMIANLIPY
;
A
#
# COMPACT_ATOMS: atom_id res chain seq x y z
N MET A 1 -45.24 31.21 -26.26
CA MET A 1 -45.91 31.41 -24.95
C MET A 1 -45.27 30.63 -23.78
N PHE A 2 -44.32 29.70 -24.01
CA PHE A 2 -43.75 28.84 -22.94
C PHE A 2 -42.41 29.28 -22.31
N HIS A 3 -41.74 30.31 -22.85
CA HIS A 3 -40.40 30.71 -22.40
C HIS A 3 -40.28 31.28 -20.97
N LYS A 4 -41.40 31.62 -20.31
CA LYS A 4 -41.41 32.14 -18.92
C LYS A 4 -41.91 31.14 -17.88
N SER A 5 -42.21 29.90 -18.27
CA SER A 5 -42.70 28.88 -17.33
C SER A 5 -41.54 28.24 -16.58
N LYS A 6 -41.56 28.30 -15.24
CA LYS A 6 -40.55 27.64 -14.38
C LYS A 6 -40.48 26.13 -14.64
N LEU A 7 -41.61 25.50 -14.97
CA LEU A 7 -41.64 24.07 -15.32
C LEU A 7 -40.84 23.77 -16.59
N PHE A 8 -40.94 24.63 -17.61
CA PHE A 8 -40.19 24.48 -18.87
C PHE A 8 -38.67 24.62 -18.65
N PHE A 9 -38.26 25.51 -17.75
CA PHE A 9 -36.85 25.65 -17.36
C PHE A 9 -36.31 24.37 -16.70
N TRP A 10 -37.01 23.86 -15.68
CA TRP A 10 -36.61 22.64 -14.98
C TRP A 10 -36.62 21.40 -15.88
N THR A 11 -37.61 21.25 -16.77
CA THR A 11 -37.62 20.13 -17.71
C THR A 11 -36.45 20.19 -18.69
N THR A 12 -36.04 21.40 -19.12
CA THR A 12 -34.91 21.58 -20.04
C THR A 12 -33.58 21.26 -19.36
N GLU A 13 -33.37 21.71 -18.12
CA GLU A 13 -32.19 21.39 -17.31
C GLU A 13 -32.06 19.88 -17.06
N VAL A 14 -33.16 19.21 -16.67
CA VAL A 14 -33.15 17.75 -16.48
C VAL A 14 -32.83 17.03 -17.79
N LEU A 15 -33.38 17.48 -18.93
CA LEU A 15 -33.09 16.91 -20.25
C LEU A 15 -31.61 17.08 -20.62
N LEU A 16 -31.03 18.27 -20.39
CA LEU A 16 -29.62 18.56 -20.63
C LEU A 16 -28.72 17.68 -19.76
N LEU A 17 -29.00 17.57 -18.47
CA LEU A 17 -28.25 16.69 -17.56
C LEU A 17 -28.32 15.22 -17.99
N THR A 18 -29.49 14.75 -18.43
CA THR A 18 -29.68 13.38 -18.89
C THR A 18 -28.92 13.13 -20.21
N ILE A 19 -28.89 14.11 -21.11
CA ILE A 19 -28.11 14.04 -22.36
C ILE A 19 -26.61 14.03 -22.06
N ILE A 20 -26.12 14.88 -21.16
CA ILE A 20 -24.72 14.90 -20.74
C ILE A 20 -24.32 13.54 -20.15
N PHE A 21 -25.14 12.98 -19.27
CA PHE A 21 -24.90 11.67 -18.67
C PHE A 21 -24.92 10.54 -19.72
N PHE A 22 -25.84 10.60 -20.68
CA PHE A 22 -25.93 9.64 -21.78
C PHE A 22 -24.69 9.69 -22.69
N ILE A 23 -24.24 10.89 -23.07
CA ILE A 23 -23.02 11.09 -23.87
C ILE A 23 -21.79 10.61 -23.09
N TRP A 24 -21.68 10.92 -21.81
CA TRP A 24 -20.59 10.46 -20.95
C TRP A 24 -20.48 8.92 -20.95
N ARG A 25 -21.61 8.23 -20.78
CA ARG A 25 -21.65 6.76 -20.82
C ARG A 25 -21.29 6.20 -22.19
N GLN A 26 -21.69 6.87 -23.27
CA GLN A 26 -21.33 6.47 -24.64
C GLN A 26 -19.82 6.66 -24.92
N MET A 27 -19.17 7.61 -24.24
CA MET A 27 -17.74 7.88 -24.33
C MET A 27 -16.86 6.90 -23.54
N GLU A 28 -17.41 5.98 -22.75
CA GLU A 28 -16.64 4.97 -21.99
C GLU A 28 -15.70 4.15 -22.88
N GLY A 29 -16.11 3.84 -24.11
CA GLY A 29 -15.25 3.15 -25.10
C GLY A 29 -14.01 3.93 -25.51
N LEU A 30 -14.08 5.27 -25.54
CA LEU A 30 -12.96 6.16 -25.89
C LEU A 30 -12.12 6.54 -24.66
N ILE A 31 -12.75 6.62 -23.48
CA ILE A 31 -12.10 6.97 -22.22
C ILE A 31 -11.35 5.77 -21.63
N SER A 32 -11.87 4.55 -21.80
CA SER A 32 -11.28 3.31 -21.23
C SER A 32 -9.80 3.08 -21.57
N PRO A 33 -9.30 3.25 -22.82
CA PRO A 33 -7.86 3.10 -23.09
C PRO A 33 -7.03 4.20 -22.41
N PHE A 34 -7.53 5.43 -22.33
CA PHE A 34 -6.82 6.52 -21.65
C PHE A 34 -6.72 6.27 -20.15
N VAL A 35 -7.82 5.84 -19.52
CA VAL A 35 -7.85 5.47 -18.09
C VAL A 35 -6.96 4.26 -17.82
N SER A 36 -6.94 3.27 -18.71
CA SER A 36 -6.06 2.11 -18.58
C SER A 36 -4.58 2.50 -18.60
N VAL A 37 -4.15 3.29 -19.60
CA VAL A 37 -2.78 3.80 -19.69
C VAL A 37 -2.44 4.67 -18.48
N LEU A 38 -3.36 5.54 -18.07
CA LEU A 38 -3.16 6.38 -16.90
C LEU A 38 -2.94 5.51 -15.65
N ASN A 39 -3.78 4.50 -15.41
CA ASN A 39 -3.64 3.59 -14.26
C ASN A 39 -2.31 2.81 -14.30
N THR A 40 -1.89 2.34 -15.47
CA THR A 40 -0.62 1.62 -15.65
C THR A 40 0.60 2.48 -15.29
N VAL A 41 0.54 3.79 -15.52
CA VAL A 41 1.63 4.73 -15.19
C VAL A 41 1.48 5.32 -13.78
N LEU A 42 0.25 5.51 -13.31
CA LEU A 42 -0.06 6.17 -12.05
C LEU A 42 0.44 5.34 -10.86
N ILE A 43 0.26 4.02 -10.87
CA ILE A 43 0.72 3.14 -9.79
C ILE A 43 2.24 3.26 -9.58
N PRO A 44 3.11 3.01 -10.57
CA PRO A 44 4.55 3.14 -10.37
C PRO A 44 4.98 4.58 -10.04
N PHE A 45 4.27 5.58 -10.56
CA PHE A 45 4.51 6.98 -10.21
C PHE A 45 4.22 7.26 -8.71
N LEU A 46 3.10 6.76 -8.18
CA LEU A 46 2.72 6.92 -6.78
C LEU A 46 3.70 6.17 -5.86
N ILE A 47 4.08 4.94 -6.21
CA ILE A 47 5.07 4.15 -5.45
C ILE A 47 6.41 4.89 -5.45
N ALA A 48 6.87 5.38 -6.59
CA ALA A 48 8.10 6.16 -6.68
C ALA A 48 8.02 7.46 -5.87
N GLY A 49 6.87 8.12 -5.82
CA GLY A 49 6.64 9.32 -5.03
C GLY A 49 6.73 9.04 -3.52
N PHE A 50 6.12 7.94 -3.07
CA PHE A 50 6.25 7.46 -1.70
C PHE A 50 7.72 7.15 -1.37
N LEU A 51 8.39 6.32 -2.19
CA LEU A 51 9.79 5.96 -2.00
C LEU A 51 10.71 7.18 -2.03
N TYR A 52 10.43 8.18 -2.86
CA TYR A 52 11.16 9.44 -2.88
C TYR A 52 11.10 10.11 -1.51
N TYR A 53 9.93 10.26 -0.90
CA TYR A 53 9.85 10.88 0.42
C TYR A 53 10.53 10.05 1.51
N VAL A 54 10.48 8.71 1.44
CA VAL A 54 11.19 7.83 2.38
C VAL A 54 12.71 7.94 2.24
N THR A 55 13.22 8.02 1.01
CA THR A 55 14.66 7.92 0.72
C THR A 55 15.37 9.28 0.59
N ASN A 56 14.66 10.35 0.26
CA ASN A 56 15.21 11.70 0.12
C ASN A 56 15.89 12.24 1.39
N PRO A 57 15.40 11.99 2.63
CA PRO A 57 16.13 12.34 3.84
C PRO A 57 17.53 11.70 3.88
N LEU A 58 17.66 10.45 3.45
CA LEU A 58 18.95 9.75 3.38
C LEU A 58 19.86 10.40 2.33
N VAL A 59 19.35 10.71 1.13
CA VAL A 59 20.14 11.40 0.10
C VAL A 59 20.62 12.77 0.59
N LYS A 60 19.74 13.54 1.24
CA LYS A 60 20.10 14.85 1.82
C LYS A 60 21.14 14.73 2.94
N PHE A 61 21.05 13.69 3.75
CA PHE A 61 22.04 13.38 4.78
C PHE A 61 23.41 13.06 4.15
N LEU A 62 23.45 12.19 3.13
CA LEU A 62 24.66 11.87 2.37
C LEU A 62 25.28 13.10 1.70
N GLU A 63 24.45 13.99 1.14
CA GLU A 63 24.89 15.22 0.48
C GLU A 63 25.45 16.24 1.48
N LYS A 64 24.75 16.48 2.59
CA LYS A 64 25.08 17.54 3.55
C LYS A 64 26.16 17.15 4.54
N GLU A 65 26.04 15.97 5.16
CA GLU A 65 26.92 15.56 6.27
C GLU A 65 28.18 14.86 5.75
N LEU A 66 28.04 14.02 4.71
CA LEU A 66 29.16 13.28 4.11
C LEU A 66 29.78 14.00 2.91
N LYS A 67 29.24 15.17 2.50
CA LYS A 67 29.72 16.00 1.38
C LYS A 67 29.83 15.24 0.05
N ILE A 68 29.01 14.20 -0.14
CA ILE A 68 28.98 13.40 -1.36
C ILE A 68 28.19 14.17 -2.43
N LYS A 69 28.67 14.22 -3.67
CA LYS A 69 27.91 14.84 -4.77
C LYS A 69 26.55 14.14 -4.90
N ARG A 70 25.47 14.91 -5.06
CA ARG A 70 24.09 14.41 -5.07
C ARG A 70 23.86 13.17 -5.94
N ILE A 71 24.46 13.11 -7.13
CA ILE A 71 24.37 11.94 -8.03
C ILE A 71 24.88 10.66 -7.38
N PHE A 72 26.03 10.70 -6.69
CA PHE A 72 26.55 9.55 -5.96
C PHE A 72 25.71 9.23 -4.73
N GLY A 73 25.18 10.24 -4.04
CA GLY A 73 24.24 10.03 -2.94
C GLY A 73 22.99 9.26 -3.39
N ILE A 74 22.42 9.63 -4.54
CA ILE A 74 21.28 8.94 -5.15
C ILE A 74 21.63 7.48 -5.50
N LEU A 75 22.77 7.25 -6.16
CA LEU A 75 23.20 5.89 -6.51
C LEU A 75 23.38 5.01 -5.26
N ILE A 76 24.03 5.51 -4.22
CA ILE A 76 24.21 4.79 -2.96
C ILE A 76 22.86 4.47 -2.33
N THR A 77 21.94 5.44 -2.28
CA THR A 77 20.61 5.23 -1.72
C THR A 77 19.79 4.20 -2.51
N LEU A 78 19.88 4.19 -3.83
CA LEU A 78 19.20 3.19 -4.66
C LEU A 78 19.77 1.78 -4.45
N VAL A 79 21.10 1.65 -4.44
CA VAL A 79 21.76 0.38 -4.16
C VAL A 79 21.39 -0.14 -2.78
N LEU A 80 21.33 0.75 -1.78
CA LEU A 80 20.93 0.39 -0.42
C LEU A 80 19.45 0.00 -0.35
N LEU A 81 18.55 0.75 -1.00
CA LEU A 81 17.11 0.44 -1.03
C LEU A 81 16.85 -0.91 -1.69
N PHE A 82 17.32 -1.10 -2.93
CA PHE A 82 17.12 -2.35 -3.67
C PHE A 82 17.90 -3.50 -3.05
N GLY A 83 19.05 -3.23 -2.43
CA GLY A 83 19.81 -4.21 -1.65
C GLY A 83 19.02 -4.73 -0.46
N ILE A 84 18.43 -3.84 0.36
CA ILE A 84 17.57 -4.22 1.48
C ILE A 84 16.36 -5.02 1.01
N ILE A 85 15.70 -4.58 -0.07
CA ILE A 85 14.55 -5.30 -0.64
C ILE A 85 14.97 -6.70 -1.11
N ALA A 86 16.06 -6.81 -1.86
CA ALA A 86 16.57 -8.08 -2.38
C ALA A 86 16.96 -9.03 -1.24
N LEU A 87 17.66 -8.53 -0.22
CA LEU A 87 18.00 -9.30 0.98
C LEU A 87 16.74 -9.75 1.73
N GLY A 88 15.74 -8.88 1.85
CA GLY A 88 14.44 -9.23 2.42
C GLY A 88 13.75 -10.37 1.66
N ILE A 89 13.75 -10.32 0.33
CA ILE A 89 13.17 -11.36 -0.53
C ILE A 89 13.94 -12.69 -0.41
N ILE A 90 15.27 -12.66 -0.36
CA ILE A 90 16.10 -13.88 -0.32
C ILE A 90 16.06 -14.54 1.06
N TYR A 91 16.12 -13.76 2.15
CA TYR A 91 16.30 -14.29 3.51
C TYR A 91 15.01 -14.25 4.34
N LEU A 92 14.30 -13.11 4.37
CA LEU A 92 13.13 -12.95 5.24
C LEU A 92 11.90 -13.64 4.65
N LEU A 93 11.70 -13.57 3.33
CA LEU A 93 10.50 -14.11 2.69
C LEU A 93 10.34 -15.62 2.86
N PRO A 94 11.37 -16.48 2.71
CA PRO A 94 11.24 -17.91 2.99
C PRO A 94 10.91 -18.20 4.45
N ILE A 95 11.50 -17.45 5.39
CA ILE A 95 11.21 -17.57 6.82
C ILE A 95 9.75 -17.19 7.10
N LEU A 96 9.24 -16.14 6.44
CA LEU A 96 7.83 -15.75 6.56
C LEU A 96 6.89 -16.82 6.02
N ILE A 97 7.17 -17.36 4.83
CA ILE A 97 6.37 -18.43 4.24
C ILE A 97 6.32 -19.63 5.19
N THR A 98 7.47 -20.09 5.67
CA THR A 98 7.53 -21.25 6.60
C THR A 98 6.83 -20.99 7.92
N GLN A 99 6.98 -19.80 8.51
CA GLN A 99 6.25 -19.42 9.72
C GLN A 99 4.74 -19.33 9.46
N LEU A 100 4.32 -18.86 8.28
CA LEU A 100 2.90 -18.64 7.96
C LEU A 100 2.21 -19.98 7.71
N THR A 101 2.86 -20.88 6.95
CA THR A 101 2.41 -22.26 6.77
C THR A 101 2.33 -23.00 8.12
N SER A 102 3.30 -22.79 9.00
CA SER A 102 3.32 -23.38 10.34
C SER A 102 2.22 -22.81 11.26
N LEU A 103 1.93 -21.52 11.15
CA LEU A 103 0.85 -20.87 11.88
C LEU A 103 -0.51 -21.43 11.44
N ILE A 104 -0.74 -21.56 10.14
CA ILE A 104 -1.96 -22.13 9.57
C ILE A 104 -2.15 -23.58 10.05
N SER A 105 -1.12 -24.43 9.94
CA SER A 105 -1.21 -25.84 10.35
C SER A 105 -1.41 -25.99 11.86
N SER A 106 -0.68 -25.21 12.67
CA SER A 106 -0.85 -25.20 14.12
C SER A 106 -2.24 -24.72 14.54
N SER A 107 -2.81 -23.74 13.84
CA SER A 107 -4.17 -23.25 14.10
C SER A 107 -5.23 -24.32 13.82
N GLN A 108 -5.06 -25.11 12.77
CA GLN A 108 -5.96 -26.22 12.46
C GLN A 108 -5.94 -27.32 13.54
N ASN A 109 -4.77 -27.61 14.10
CA ASN A 109 -4.64 -28.57 15.21
C ASN A 109 -5.33 -28.08 16.49
N VAL A 110 -5.08 -26.82 16.89
CA VAL A 110 -5.74 -26.19 18.04
C VAL A 110 -7.26 -26.15 17.85
N TYR A 111 -7.72 -25.90 16.63
CA TYR A 111 -9.14 -25.95 16.31
C TYR A 111 -9.75 -27.34 16.51
N GLY A 112 -9.06 -28.41 16.09
CA GLY A 112 -9.51 -29.78 16.32
C GLY A 112 -9.69 -30.11 17.81
N GLU A 113 -8.75 -29.66 18.64
CA GLU A 113 -8.85 -29.79 20.10
C GLU A 113 -9.97 -28.96 20.70
N LEU A 114 -10.14 -27.70 20.27
CA LEU A 114 -11.25 -26.84 20.68
C LEU A 114 -12.60 -27.42 20.29
N GLN A 115 -12.72 -27.99 19.07
CA GLN A 115 -13.95 -28.65 18.63
C GLN A 115 -14.26 -29.87 19.49
N ASN A 116 -13.25 -30.65 19.88
CA ASN A 116 -13.42 -31.78 20.80
C ASN A 116 -13.82 -31.33 22.20
N TRP A 117 -13.22 -30.26 22.72
CA TRP A 117 -13.58 -29.68 24.02
C TRP A 117 -15.02 -29.12 24.02
N VAL A 118 -15.41 -28.42 22.95
CA VAL A 118 -16.78 -27.91 22.77
C VAL A 118 -17.77 -29.07 22.62
N ASN A 119 -17.43 -30.13 21.89
CA ASN A 119 -18.26 -31.33 21.80
C ASN A 119 -18.50 -31.98 23.17
N GLN A 120 -17.49 -31.97 24.04
CA GLN A 120 -17.63 -32.46 25.42
C GLN A 120 -18.49 -31.52 26.26
N LEU A 121 -18.36 -30.21 26.09
CA LEU A 121 -19.11 -29.19 26.84
C LEU A 121 -20.58 -29.12 26.40
N SER A 122 -20.88 -29.28 25.11
CA SER A 122 -22.23 -29.33 24.54
C SER A 122 -23.02 -30.57 24.96
N ARG A 123 -22.36 -31.62 25.46
CA ARG A 123 -23.02 -32.78 26.10
C ARG A 123 -23.51 -32.46 27.52
N HIS A 124 -23.05 -31.37 28.12
CA HIS A 124 -23.50 -30.91 29.43
C HIS A 124 -24.87 -30.21 29.32
N SER A 125 -25.79 -30.52 30.24
CA SER A 125 -27.21 -30.09 30.20
C SER A 125 -27.43 -28.57 30.15
N LEU A 126 -26.44 -27.77 30.55
CA LEU A 126 -26.50 -26.30 30.55
C LEU A 126 -26.24 -25.67 29.17
N PHE A 127 -25.64 -26.39 28.22
CA PHE A 127 -25.15 -25.84 26.95
C PHE A 127 -25.77 -26.47 25.69
N GLN A 128 -26.73 -27.39 25.84
CA GLN A 128 -27.37 -28.10 24.71
C GLN A 128 -28.11 -27.18 23.73
N ASN A 129 -28.58 -26.01 24.19
CA ASN A 129 -29.37 -25.08 23.38
C ASN A 129 -28.53 -24.06 22.61
N ILE A 130 -27.21 -24.02 22.81
CA ILE A 130 -26.31 -23.08 22.12
C ILE A 130 -25.61 -23.82 20.99
N ASN A 131 -25.82 -23.38 19.75
CA ASN A 131 -25.16 -23.93 18.56
C ASN A 131 -23.71 -23.40 18.44
N VAL A 132 -22.90 -23.62 19.47
CA VAL A 132 -21.50 -23.19 19.55
C VAL A 132 -20.68 -23.80 18.42
N GLN A 133 -21.06 -24.99 17.96
CA GLN A 133 -20.36 -25.73 16.92
C GLN A 133 -20.44 -25.06 15.54
N SER A 134 -21.57 -24.47 15.17
CA SER A 134 -21.69 -23.75 13.90
C SER A 134 -20.91 -22.44 13.89
N MET A 135 -20.88 -21.72 15.02
CA MET A 135 -20.11 -20.48 15.19
C MET A 135 -18.60 -20.73 15.13
N ILE A 136 -18.13 -21.78 15.80
CA ILE A 136 -16.72 -22.21 15.77
C ILE A 136 -16.31 -22.63 14.35
N LYS A 137 -17.16 -23.38 13.64
CA LYS A 137 -16.91 -23.77 12.25
C LYS A 137 -16.84 -22.58 11.29
N GLN A 138 -17.72 -21.59 11.44
CA GLN A 138 -17.67 -20.37 10.63
C GLN A 138 -16.41 -19.52 10.91
N LEU A 139 -16.01 -19.39 12.17
CA LEU A 139 -14.80 -18.63 12.56
C LEU A 139 -13.52 -19.25 12.00
N ASN A 140 -13.40 -20.58 12.03
CA ASN A 140 -12.23 -21.28 11.48
C ASN A 140 -12.10 -21.10 9.97
N LEU A 141 -13.21 -21.29 9.23
CA LEU A 141 -13.21 -21.09 7.78
C LEU A 141 -12.79 -19.67 7.43
N SER A 142 -13.39 -18.65 8.06
CA SER A 142 -13.12 -17.25 7.70
C SER A 142 -11.66 -16.83 7.88
N TYR A 143 -11.04 -17.10 9.03
CA TYR A 143 -9.66 -16.66 9.28
C TYR A 143 -8.61 -17.53 8.55
N VAL A 144 -8.81 -18.85 8.50
CA VAL A 144 -7.88 -19.75 7.80
C VAL A 144 -7.91 -19.50 6.30
N ASP A 145 -9.07 -19.22 5.71
CA ASP A 145 -9.18 -18.88 4.29
C ASP A 145 -8.45 -17.57 3.97
N ILE A 146 -8.52 -16.56 4.84
CA ILE A 146 -7.76 -15.31 4.69
C ILE A 146 -6.25 -15.60 4.71
N LEU A 147 -5.76 -16.37 5.69
CA LEU A 147 -4.34 -16.72 5.78
C LEU A 147 -3.86 -17.55 4.59
N GLN A 148 -4.66 -18.52 4.15
CA GLN A 148 -4.36 -19.34 2.97
C GLN A 148 -4.36 -18.51 1.70
N ASN A 149 -5.29 -17.57 1.54
CA ASN A 149 -5.31 -16.65 0.41
C ASN A 149 -4.04 -15.79 0.37
N ILE A 150 -3.60 -15.24 1.50
CA ILE A 150 -2.35 -14.48 1.58
C ILE A 150 -1.16 -15.37 1.19
N LEU A 151 -1.06 -16.59 1.76
CA LEU A 151 0.01 -17.54 1.45
C LEU A 151 0.03 -17.90 -0.05
N ASN A 152 -1.14 -18.18 -0.62
CA ASN A 152 -1.31 -18.51 -2.03
C ASN A 152 -0.94 -17.32 -2.91
N SER A 153 -1.36 -16.11 -2.57
CA SER A 153 -0.98 -14.90 -3.31
C SER A 153 0.53 -14.69 -3.30
N VAL A 154 1.20 -14.85 -2.16
CA VAL A 154 2.67 -14.71 -2.07
C VAL A 154 3.37 -15.79 -2.89
N THR A 155 2.98 -17.06 -2.71
CA THR A 155 3.63 -18.21 -3.37
C THR A 155 3.38 -18.21 -4.88
N ASN A 156 2.15 -17.91 -5.30
CA ASN A 156 1.80 -17.79 -6.71
C ASN A 156 2.49 -16.58 -7.34
N SER A 157 2.63 -15.44 -6.64
CA SER A 157 3.37 -14.28 -7.16
C SER A 157 4.83 -14.64 -7.45
N LEU A 158 5.46 -15.49 -6.63
CA LEU A 158 6.81 -15.98 -6.86
C LEU A 158 6.90 -16.94 -8.06
N GLY A 159 5.93 -17.83 -8.24
CA GLY A 159 5.88 -18.74 -9.39
C GLY A 159 5.40 -18.08 -10.69
N SER A 160 4.59 -17.03 -10.59
CA SER A 160 3.98 -16.32 -11.73
C SER A 160 4.76 -15.08 -12.19
N VAL A 161 5.95 -14.82 -11.64
CA VAL A 161 6.87 -13.80 -12.20
C VAL A 161 7.09 -14.04 -13.71
N VAL A 162 6.95 -15.29 -14.18
CA VAL A 162 7.05 -15.69 -15.59
C VAL A 162 5.73 -15.56 -16.37
N SER A 163 4.55 -15.50 -15.73
CA SER A 163 3.24 -15.43 -16.41
C SER A 163 2.50 -14.09 -16.29
N ALA A 164 2.79 -13.27 -15.26
CA ALA A 164 2.22 -11.93 -15.06
C ALA A 164 3.14 -10.81 -15.59
N VAL A 165 3.66 -11.01 -16.80
CA VAL A 165 4.90 -10.36 -17.27
C VAL A 165 4.72 -8.86 -17.51
N VAL A 166 3.67 -8.42 -18.18
CA VAL A 166 3.65 -7.03 -18.69
C VAL A 166 3.44 -6.00 -17.57
N ASN A 167 2.39 -6.14 -16.75
CA ASN A 167 2.08 -5.12 -15.74
C ASN A 167 3.11 -5.08 -14.60
N THR A 168 3.55 -6.26 -14.13
CA THR A 168 4.55 -6.34 -13.06
C THR A 168 5.91 -5.84 -13.52
N LEU A 169 6.35 -6.18 -14.74
CA LEU A 169 7.60 -5.62 -15.28
C LEU A 169 7.51 -4.11 -15.49
N LEU A 170 6.38 -3.60 -15.96
CA LEU A 170 6.17 -2.16 -16.08
C LEU A 170 6.33 -1.47 -14.73
N ILE A 171 5.72 -1.99 -13.66
CA ILE A 171 5.89 -1.43 -12.32
C ILE A 171 7.35 -1.55 -11.86
N LEU A 172 7.97 -2.71 -12.04
CA LEU A 172 9.34 -3.00 -11.59
C LEU A 172 10.39 -2.12 -12.29
N ILE A 173 10.17 -1.76 -13.56
CA ILE A 173 11.09 -0.93 -14.35
C ILE A 173 10.76 0.56 -14.21
N MET A 174 9.48 0.94 -14.29
CA MET A 174 9.07 2.35 -14.23
C MET A 174 9.26 2.96 -12.85
N THR A 175 9.04 2.20 -11.77
CA THR A 175 9.20 2.70 -10.39
C THR A 175 10.63 3.21 -10.13
N PRO A 176 11.71 2.44 -10.39
CA PRO A 176 13.08 2.95 -10.27
C PRO A 176 13.34 4.18 -11.13
N ILE A 177 12.82 4.21 -12.36
CA ILE A 177 13.03 5.34 -13.29
C ILE A 177 12.40 6.62 -12.72
N PHE A 178 11.13 6.55 -12.28
CA PHE A 178 10.46 7.68 -11.65
C PHE A 178 11.13 8.08 -10.34
N LEU A 179 11.59 7.12 -9.54
CA LEU A 179 12.29 7.39 -8.28
C LEU A 179 13.60 8.16 -8.52
N VAL A 180 14.41 7.73 -9.49
CA VAL A 180 15.63 8.43 -9.90
C VAL A 180 15.28 9.86 -10.34
N TYR A 181 14.25 10.01 -11.19
CA TYR A 181 13.82 11.31 -11.68
C TYR A 181 13.38 12.24 -10.54
N PHE A 182 12.59 11.75 -9.58
CA PHE A 182 12.18 12.52 -8.40
C PHE A 182 13.36 12.87 -7.50
N LEU A 183 14.31 11.96 -7.31
CA LEU A 183 15.50 12.24 -6.49
C LEU A 183 16.44 13.27 -7.14
N ILE A 184 16.53 13.33 -8.47
CA ILE A 184 17.33 14.33 -9.20
C ILE A 184 16.58 15.67 -9.28
N ASP A 185 15.34 15.66 -9.78
CA ASP A 185 14.61 16.86 -10.21
C ASP A 185 13.43 17.24 -9.32
N GLY A 186 13.13 16.48 -8.26
CA GLY A 186 12.01 16.77 -7.35
C GLY A 186 12.06 18.17 -6.74
N ASN A 187 13.25 18.71 -6.49
CA ASN A 187 13.43 20.07 -5.98
C ASN A 187 13.24 21.17 -7.05
N LYS A 188 13.24 20.82 -8.35
CA LYS A 188 13.10 21.75 -9.48
C LYS A 188 11.65 21.89 -9.98
N LEU A 189 10.78 20.93 -9.63
CA LEU A 189 9.38 20.91 -10.07
C LEU A 189 8.61 22.16 -9.62
N LEU A 190 8.69 22.54 -8.35
CA LEU A 190 8.03 23.74 -7.83
C LEU A 190 8.52 25.03 -8.50
N PRO A 191 9.85 25.28 -8.59
CA PRO A 191 10.38 26.45 -9.31
C PRO A 191 9.99 26.49 -10.80
N MET A 192 9.86 25.34 -11.47
CA MET A 192 9.36 25.29 -12.85
C MET A 192 7.89 25.70 -12.95
N LEU A 193 7.05 25.19 -12.04
CA LEU A 193 5.63 25.55 -11.98
C LEU A 193 5.44 27.04 -11.68
N GLU A 194 6.23 27.59 -10.76
CA GLU A 194 6.28 29.01 -10.42
C GLU A 194 6.57 29.88 -11.65
N ARG A 195 7.59 29.50 -12.44
CA ARG A 195 8.02 30.26 -13.63
C ARG A 195 7.05 30.14 -14.82
N THR A 196 6.33 29.03 -14.94
CA THR A 196 5.56 28.70 -16.15
C THR A 196 4.06 28.91 -15.94
N VAL A 197 3.47 28.24 -14.95
CA VAL A 197 2.01 28.17 -14.74
C VAL A 197 1.56 29.22 -13.73
N LEU A 198 2.32 29.39 -12.64
CA LEU A 198 2.00 30.24 -11.51
C LEU A 198 2.65 31.64 -11.60
N LYS A 199 3.01 32.08 -12.81
CA LYS A 199 3.71 33.36 -13.03
C LYS A 199 2.93 34.60 -12.53
N ARG A 200 1.62 34.47 -12.30
CA ARG A 200 0.72 35.51 -11.75
C ARG A 200 -0.02 35.01 -10.50
N ASP A 201 0.68 34.29 -9.63
CA ASP A 201 0.14 33.67 -8.43
C ASP A 201 -0.31 34.71 -7.37
N LYS A 202 -1.47 35.34 -7.61
CA LYS A 202 -2.11 36.26 -6.67
C LYS A 202 -2.59 35.57 -5.38
N LEU A 203 -2.68 34.25 -5.37
CA LEU A 203 -3.28 33.45 -4.30
C LEU A 203 -2.24 32.69 -3.45
N ASN A 204 -0.94 32.93 -3.66
CA ASN A 204 0.16 32.26 -2.94
C ASN A 204 0.12 30.72 -3.05
N ILE A 205 -0.36 30.17 -4.16
CA ILE A 205 -0.42 28.72 -4.46
C ILE A 205 0.98 28.09 -4.35
N THR A 206 2.03 28.79 -4.76
CA THR A 206 3.43 28.33 -4.68
C THR A 206 3.85 28.08 -3.23
N LYS A 207 3.47 28.97 -2.31
CA LYS A 207 3.75 28.82 -0.88
C LYS A 207 2.95 27.65 -0.29
N LEU A 208 1.70 27.48 -0.71
CA LEU A 208 0.88 26.34 -0.31
C LEU A 208 1.50 25.02 -0.77
N LEU A 209 1.89 24.91 -2.05
CA LEU A 209 2.53 23.71 -2.60
C LEU A 209 3.85 23.39 -1.90
N THR A 210 4.64 24.41 -1.57
CA THR A 210 5.91 24.23 -0.84
C THR A 210 5.62 23.66 0.55
N SER A 211 4.64 24.23 1.23
CA SER A 211 4.24 23.81 2.58
C SER A 211 3.71 22.37 2.55
N LEU A 212 2.84 22.04 1.58
CA LEU A 212 2.32 20.69 1.37
C LEU A 212 3.45 19.68 1.14
N ASN A 213 4.39 19.99 0.23
CA ASN A 213 5.54 19.14 -0.02
C ASN A 213 6.38 18.90 1.24
N THR A 214 6.61 19.94 2.06
CA THR A 214 7.34 19.78 3.33
C THR A 214 6.57 18.96 4.37
N THR A 215 5.25 19.14 4.46
CA THR A 215 4.40 18.38 5.38
C THR A 215 4.33 16.91 4.99
N ILE A 216 4.10 16.63 3.70
CA ILE A 216 4.07 15.26 3.16
C ILE A 216 5.43 14.58 3.37
N ALA A 217 6.53 15.28 3.08
CA ALA A 217 7.87 14.75 3.29
C ALA A 217 8.10 14.35 4.75
N ARG A 218 7.78 15.24 5.70
CA ARG A 218 7.95 14.97 7.14
C ARG A 218 7.04 13.84 7.61
N TYR A 219 5.79 13.82 7.16
CA TYR A 219 4.81 12.81 7.54
C TYR A 219 5.20 11.41 7.05
N ILE A 220 5.48 11.25 5.75
CA ILE A 220 5.85 9.96 5.15
C ILE A 220 7.17 9.45 5.74
N SER A 221 8.17 10.33 5.86
CA SER A 221 9.46 9.94 6.46
C SER A 221 9.29 9.53 7.93
N GLY A 222 8.50 10.29 8.68
CA GLY A 222 8.23 10.04 10.10
C GLY A 222 7.56 8.68 10.31
N ILE A 223 6.45 8.41 9.62
CA ILE A 223 5.73 7.13 9.69
C ILE A 223 6.62 5.97 9.27
N SER A 224 7.45 6.14 8.24
CA SER A 224 8.33 5.07 7.77
C SER A 224 9.41 4.71 8.80
N ILE A 225 10.01 5.72 9.45
CA ILE A 225 10.98 5.52 10.52
C ILE A 225 10.31 4.90 11.74
N ASP A 226 9.14 5.41 12.13
CA ASP A 226 8.37 4.92 13.27
C ASP A 226 7.95 3.46 13.09
N ALA A 227 7.38 3.11 11.94
CA ALA A 227 7.03 1.72 11.59
C ALA A 227 8.26 0.80 11.63
N PHE A 228 9.41 1.27 11.12
CA PHE A 228 10.64 0.50 11.17
C PHE A 228 11.13 0.25 12.60
N ILE A 229 11.07 1.26 13.47
CA ILE A 229 11.43 1.15 14.88
C ILE A 229 10.49 0.17 15.59
N ILE A 230 9.17 0.34 15.44
CA ILE A 230 8.17 -0.51 16.09
C ILE A 230 8.27 -1.95 15.61
N GLY A 231 8.44 -2.19 14.31
CA GLY A 231 8.64 -3.54 13.78
C GLY A 231 9.91 -4.20 14.31
N THR A 232 11.01 -3.45 14.42
CA THR A 232 12.27 -3.97 14.96
C THR A 232 12.15 -4.30 16.45
N LEU A 233 11.55 -3.39 17.24
CA LEU A 233 11.33 -3.60 18.67
C LEU A 233 10.36 -4.75 18.92
N ALA A 234 9.30 -4.88 18.13
CA ALA A 234 8.37 -5.99 18.19
C ALA A 234 9.07 -7.32 17.87
N PHE A 235 9.92 -7.36 16.84
CA PHE A 235 10.70 -8.54 16.50
C PHE A 235 11.62 -8.97 17.64
N ILE A 236 12.37 -8.03 18.23
CA ILE A 236 13.25 -8.30 19.36
C ILE A 236 12.43 -8.78 20.56
N GLY A 237 11.37 -8.06 20.93
CA GLY A 237 10.52 -8.40 22.06
C GLY A 237 9.89 -9.79 21.93
N TYR A 238 9.30 -10.10 20.78
CA TYR A 238 8.71 -11.41 20.50
C TYR A 238 9.77 -12.53 20.47
N SER A 239 10.96 -12.25 19.94
CA SER A 239 12.05 -13.23 19.92
C SER A 239 12.60 -13.52 21.33
N VAL A 240 12.74 -12.50 22.17
CA VAL A 240 13.22 -12.64 23.56
C VAL A 240 12.23 -13.44 24.43
N ILE A 241 10.93 -13.24 24.22
CA ILE A 241 9.87 -14.01 24.90
C ILE A 241 9.79 -15.47 24.38
N GLY A 242 10.51 -15.81 23.30
CA GLY A 242 10.50 -17.14 22.71
C GLY A 242 9.26 -17.42 21.86
N LEU A 243 8.63 -16.37 21.30
CA LEU A 243 7.44 -16.51 20.48
C LEU A 243 7.79 -17.18 19.14
N LYS A 244 7.18 -18.34 18.86
CA LYS A 244 7.48 -19.18 17.69
C LYS A 244 7.33 -18.47 16.33
N TYR A 245 6.38 -17.53 16.22
CA TYR A 245 6.08 -16.79 14.98
C TYR A 245 6.44 -15.30 15.09
N ALA A 246 7.50 -14.98 15.85
CA ALA A 246 7.92 -13.60 16.16
C ALA A 246 8.03 -12.69 14.92
N LEU A 247 8.55 -13.21 13.79
CA LEU A 247 8.75 -12.42 12.58
C LEU A 247 7.41 -12.02 11.93
N ILE A 248 6.44 -12.93 11.87
CA ILE A 248 5.09 -12.63 11.34
C ILE A 248 4.43 -11.54 12.16
N PHE A 249 4.42 -11.70 13.48
CA PHE A 249 3.78 -10.73 14.36
C PHE A 249 4.49 -9.38 14.31
N ALA A 250 5.82 -9.35 14.22
CA ALA A 250 6.58 -8.11 14.09
C ALA A 250 6.27 -7.36 12.78
N ILE A 251 6.16 -8.07 11.66
CA ILE A 251 5.76 -7.45 10.38
C ILE A 251 4.32 -6.98 10.43
N PHE A 252 3.42 -7.75 11.05
CA PHE A 252 2.04 -7.32 11.23
C PHE A 252 1.96 -6.05 12.07
N SER A 253 2.72 -5.96 13.17
CA SER A 253 2.83 -4.75 13.99
C SER A 253 3.41 -3.58 13.19
N MET A 254 4.45 -3.80 12.37
CA MET A 254 5.04 -2.79 11.49
C MET A 254 4.01 -2.22 10.50
N ILE A 255 3.26 -3.10 9.83
CA ILE A 255 2.25 -2.70 8.84
C ILE A 255 1.05 -2.02 9.53
N ALA A 256 0.59 -2.57 10.65
CA ALA A 256 -0.51 -2.00 11.41
C ALA A 256 -0.18 -0.58 11.91
N ASN A 257 1.08 -0.32 12.26
CA ASN A 257 1.54 1.01 12.64
C ASN A 257 1.54 2.03 11.50
N LEU A 258 1.53 1.57 10.24
CA LEU A 258 1.43 2.46 9.08
C LEU A 258 0.03 3.08 8.94
N ILE A 259 -0.98 2.51 9.59
CA ILE A 259 -2.36 3.01 9.58
C ILE A 259 -2.45 4.17 10.59
N PRO A 260 -2.74 5.40 10.15
CA PRO A 260 -2.80 6.56 11.03
C PRO A 260 -3.97 6.44 12.02
N TYR A 261 -3.71 6.78 13.27
CA TYR A 261 -4.69 6.90 14.37
C TYR A 261 -5.38 8.28 14.39
#